data_AF-W4P4P6-F1
#
_entry.id   AF-W4P4P6-F1
#
_cell.length_a   1.000
_cell.length_b   1.000
_cell.length_c   1.000
_cell.angle_alpha   90.00
_cell.angle_beta   90.00
_cell.angle_gamma   90.00
#
_symmetry.space_group_name_H-M   'P 1'
#
loop_
_entity.id
_entity.type
_entity.pdbx_description
1 polymer ?
#
loop_
_entity_poly.entity_id
_entity_poly.type
_entity_poly.pdbx_seq_one_letter_code
_entity_poly.pdbx_strand_id
1 'polypeptide(L)'
;MADQWQAIISDIETIQEEGMDAVRTVETAYKLVKKNDEDVEVPDGLKGRIIPFELVQQVKFQTDLDAIAALQSRVEAIDSEVEEVRDSFTEEELEVYCDSEKENALDKKKITADAKPKADVEAETKAKLKQMVALWDEQTKTNKQIKADRLALKEKTIQAIEHLTDEEIADFLHRKWIVPVCQGINGSLTAVLSALETAALALSQKYAVSYQQIDDEVAQANEEFSQLVSQLTGDAFAIKGLEALIKQQ
;
A
#
# COMPACT_ATOMS: atom_id res chain seq x y z
N MET A 1 -3.22 -21.54 3.36
CA MET A 1 -2.86 -22.90 3.82
C MET A 1 -2.83 -23.88 2.65
N ALA A 2 -3.90 -24.03 1.86
CA ALA A 2 -3.91 -24.90 0.68
C ALA A 2 -2.82 -24.52 -0.35
N ASP A 3 -2.63 -23.23 -0.58
CA ASP A 3 -1.67 -22.72 -1.58
C ASP A 3 -0.20 -22.99 -1.18
N GLN A 4 0.10 -22.98 0.13
CA GLN A 4 1.45 -23.29 0.63
C GLN A 4 1.83 -24.75 0.37
N TRP A 5 0.88 -25.67 0.53
CA TRP A 5 1.11 -27.09 0.27
C TRP A 5 1.31 -27.37 -1.21
N GLN A 6 0.56 -26.72 -2.10
CA GLN A 6 0.75 -26.86 -3.55
C GLN A 6 2.13 -26.40 -4.00
N ALA A 7 2.61 -25.26 -3.48
CA ALA A 7 3.96 -24.78 -3.77
C ALA A 7 5.05 -25.76 -3.30
N ILE A 8 4.91 -26.32 -2.10
CA ILE A 8 5.86 -27.32 -1.57
C ILE A 8 5.86 -28.59 -2.43
N ILE A 9 4.67 -29.08 -2.84
CA ILE A 9 4.55 -30.25 -3.70
C ILE A 9 5.28 -30.02 -5.03
N SER A 10 5.05 -28.89 -5.68
CA SER A 10 5.70 -28.54 -6.94
C SER A 10 7.23 -28.45 -6.81
N ASP A 11 7.74 -27.90 -5.70
CA ASP A 11 9.18 -27.89 -5.44
C ASP A 11 9.73 -29.31 -5.25
N ILE A 12 9.03 -30.16 -4.50
CA ILE A 12 9.45 -31.55 -4.24
C ILE A 12 9.48 -32.36 -5.55
N GLU A 13 8.46 -32.20 -6.40
CA GLU A 13 8.41 -32.83 -7.73
C GLU A 13 9.62 -32.40 -8.56
N THR A 14 9.94 -31.11 -8.57
CA THR A 14 11.14 -30.58 -9.26
C THR A 14 12.43 -31.20 -8.71
N ILE A 15 12.59 -31.30 -7.39
CA ILE A 15 13.77 -31.94 -6.77
C ILE A 15 13.84 -33.43 -7.08
N GLN A 16 12.70 -34.12 -7.17
CA GLN A 16 12.65 -35.54 -7.52
C GLN A 16 13.05 -35.79 -8.97
N GLU A 17 12.61 -34.93 -9.89
CA GLU A 17 12.90 -35.05 -11.33
C GLU A 17 14.34 -34.63 -11.67
N GLU A 18 14.84 -33.57 -11.05
CA GLU A 18 16.08 -32.89 -11.44
C GLU A 18 17.22 -33.03 -10.43
N GLY A 19 16.93 -33.53 -9.24
CA GLY A 19 17.87 -33.64 -8.13
C GLY A 19 18.02 -32.35 -7.32
N MET A 20 18.86 -32.40 -6.29
CA MET A 20 19.07 -31.26 -5.38
C MET A 20 19.76 -30.05 -6.04
N ASP A 21 20.41 -30.23 -7.19
CA ASP A 21 21.04 -29.12 -7.92
C ASP A 21 20.00 -28.12 -8.48
N ALA A 22 18.74 -28.54 -8.64
CA ALA A 22 17.63 -27.62 -8.97
C ALA A 22 17.47 -26.50 -7.93
N VAL A 23 17.84 -26.75 -6.67
CA VAL A 23 17.80 -25.73 -5.60
C VAL A 23 18.83 -24.62 -5.82
N ARG A 24 19.95 -24.94 -6.48
CA ARG A 24 21.04 -24.00 -6.82
C ARG A 24 20.85 -23.34 -8.19
N THR A 25 19.69 -23.52 -8.81
CA THR A 25 19.43 -23.04 -10.17
C THR A 25 18.60 -21.77 -10.17
N VAL A 26 18.94 -20.85 -11.08
CA VAL A 26 18.17 -19.65 -11.40
C VAL A 26 17.54 -19.81 -12.78
N GLU A 27 16.30 -19.38 -12.93
CA GLU A 27 15.55 -19.45 -14.19
C GLU A 27 14.83 -18.14 -14.51
N THR A 28 14.38 -18.01 -15.75
CA THR A 28 13.59 -16.87 -16.21
C THR A 28 12.23 -16.86 -15.51
N ALA A 29 11.89 -15.74 -14.88
CA ALA A 29 10.54 -15.48 -14.41
C ALA A 29 9.66 -15.01 -15.58
N TYR A 30 8.37 -15.32 -15.55
CA TYR A 30 7.39 -14.89 -16.55
C TYR A 30 6.23 -14.18 -15.85
N LYS A 31 5.66 -13.17 -16.51
CA LYS A 31 4.42 -12.52 -16.10
C LYS A 31 3.39 -12.57 -17.21
N LEU A 32 2.12 -12.71 -16.84
CA LEU A 32 1.00 -12.63 -17.77
C LEU A 32 0.69 -11.17 -18.07
N VAL A 33 0.69 -10.81 -19.35
CA VAL A 33 0.29 -9.48 -19.82
C VAL A 33 -0.84 -9.65 -20.83
N LYS A 34 -1.94 -8.93 -20.61
CA LYS A 34 -3.04 -8.86 -21.59
C LYS A 34 -2.61 -8.07 -22.82
N LYS A 35 -2.56 -8.74 -23.97
CA LYS A 35 -2.42 -8.11 -25.28
C LYS A 35 -3.59 -8.56 -26.14
N ASN A 36 -4.40 -7.62 -26.60
CA ASN A 36 -5.55 -7.89 -27.47
C ASN A 36 -6.52 -8.95 -26.90
N ASP A 37 -6.92 -8.79 -25.63
CA ASP A 37 -7.81 -9.72 -24.91
C ASP A 37 -7.29 -11.16 -24.71
N GLU A 38 -6.03 -11.42 -25.03
CA GLU A 38 -5.34 -12.69 -24.76
C GLU A 38 -4.23 -12.51 -23.72
N ASP A 39 -4.10 -13.48 -22.81
CA ASP A 39 -3.03 -13.51 -21.80
C ASP A 39 -1.74 -14.07 -22.45
N VAL A 40 -0.70 -13.22 -22.56
CA VAL A 40 0.60 -13.60 -23.11
C VAL A 40 1.65 -13.62 -22.01
N GLU A 41 2.37 -14.74 -21.87
CA GLU A 41 3.53 -14.84 -20.98
C GLU A 41 4.71 -14.04 -21.55
N VAL A 42 5.16 -13.03 -20.80
CA VAL A 42 6.31 -12.20 -21.15
C VAL A 42 7.39 -12.42 -20.09
N PRO A 43 8.67 -12.60 -20.48
CA PRO A 43 9.78 -12.67 -19.52
C PRO A 43 9.80 -11.45 -18.58
N ASP A 44 9.92 -11.72 -17.28
CA ASP A 44 9.93 -10.74 -16.19
C ASP A 44 11.15 -10.93 -15.27
N GLY A 45 12.32 -10.98 -15.88
CA GLY A 45 13.58 -11.10 -15.15
C GLY A 45 13.89 -12.54 -14.72
N LEU A 46 14.59 -12.68 -13.59
CA LEU A 46 15.10 -13.95 -13.09
C LEU A 46 14.54 -14.24 -11.70
N LYS A 47 14.34 -15.52 -11.40
CA LYS A 47 13.97 -16.03 -10.08
C LYS A 47 14.80 -17.29 -9.79
N GLY A 48 14.98 -17.63 -8.52
CA GLY A 48 15.47 -18.96 -8.19
C GLY A 48 14.41 -20.00 -8.57
N ARG A 49 14.85 -21.14 -9.09
CA ARG A 49 13.98 -22.24 -9.51
C ARG A 49 13.18 -22.78 -8.33
N ILE A 50 13.85 -22.94 -7.18
CA ILE A 50 13.21 -23.33 -5.92
C ILE A 50 13.36 -22.23 -4.87
N ILE A 51 14.57 -21.75 -4.54
CA ILE A 51 14.72 -20.74 -3.48
C ILE A 51 14.42 -19.33 -4.03
N PRO A 52 13.41 -18.61 -3.51
CA PRO A 52 13.09 -17.26 -4.00
C PRO A 52 14.22 -16.26 -3.69
N PHE A 53 14.45 -15.32 -4.61
CA PHE A 53 15.46 -14.26 -4.42
C PHE A 53 15.21 -13.45 -3.16
N GLU A 54 13.95 -13.13 -2.88
CA GLU A 54 13.56 -12.39 -1.68
C GLU A 54 14.04 -13.08 -0.40
N LEU A 55 13.86 -14.40 -0.30
CA LEU A 55 14.30 -15.16 0.87
C LEU A 55 15.82 -15.13 1.02
N VAL A 56 16.57 -15.29 -0.09
CA VAL A 56 18.04 -15.21 -0.07
C VAL A 56 18.51 -13.80 0.33
N GLN A 57 17.86 -12.77 -0.20
CA GLN A 57 18.20 -11.37 0.12
C GLN A 57 17.95 -11.04 1.59
N GLN A 58 16.81 -11.46 2.15
CA GLN A 58 16.51 -11.27 3.56
C GLN A 58 17.50 -12.00 4.48
N VAL A 59 17.94 -13.20 4.10
CA VAL A 59 18.83 -14.01 4.95
C VAL A 59 20.30 -13.59 4.82
N LYS A 60 20.79 -13.35 3.60
CA LYS A 60 22.23 -13.09 3.35
C LYS A 60 22.58 -11.63 3.08
N PHE A 61 21.63 -10.81 2.63
CA PHE A 61 21.88 -9.47 2.11
C PHE A 61 20.99 -8.40 2.75
N GLN A 62 20.58 -8.60 4.01
CA GLN A 62 19.71 -7.66 4.72
C GLN A 62 20.32 -6.25 4.80
N THR A 63 21.64 -6.14 5.00
CA THR A 63 22.32 -4.83 5.01
C THR A 63 22.24 -4.10 3.67
N ASP A 64 22.31 -4.83 2.55
CA ASP A 64 22.15 -4.23 1.22
C ASP A 64 20.68 -3.79 1.01
N LEU A 65 19.70 -4.57 1.49
CA LEU A 65 18.28 -4.19 1.47
C LEU A 65 18.03 -2.93 2.32
N ASP A 66 18.58 -2.86 3.52
CA ASP A 66 18.44 -1.72 4.44
C ASP A 66 19.07 -0.46 3.84
N ALA A 67 20.23 -0.59 3.19
CA ALA A 67 20.88 0.53 2.51
C ALA A 67 20.04 1.06 1.35
N ILE A 68 19.45 0.17 0.52
CA ILE A 68 18.53 0.56 -0.55
C ILE A 68 17.29 1.24 0.04
N ALA A 69 16.72 0.70 1.11
CA ALA A 69 15.56 1.28 1.79
C ALA A 69 15.86 2.69 2.33
N ALA A 70 17.02 2.90 2.93
CA ALA A 70 17.45 4.21 3.41
C ALA A 70 17.58 5.24 2.27
N LEU A 71 18.12 4.82 1.11
CA LEU A 71 18.17 5.68 -0.08
C LEU A 71 16.76 6.01 -0.60
N GLN A 72 15.82 5.06 -0.56
CA GLN A 72 14.43 5.31 -0.94
C GLN A 72 13.77 6.31 0.01
N SER A 73 13.95 6.16 1.32
CA SER A 73 13.46 7.14 2.30
C SER A 73 14.09 8.52 2.11
N ARG A 74 15.36 8.60 1.67
CA ARG A 74 15.96 9.90 1.30
C ARG A 74 15.28 10.51 0.08
N VAL A 75 14.91 9.72 -0.93
CA VAL A 75 14.15 10.22 -2.09
C VAL A 75 12.80 10.80 -1.65
N GLU A 76 12.07 10.10 -0.79
CA GLU A 76 10.80 10.58 -0.23
C GLU A 76 10.99 11.87 0.58
N ALA A 77 12.04 11.95 1.42
CA ALA A 77 12.37 13.15 2.17
C ALA A 77 12.71 14.34 1.24
N ILE A 78 13.42 14.09 0.14
CA ILE A 78 13.70 15.13 -0.88
C ILE A 78 12.40 15.64 -1.50
N ASP A 79 11.43 14.76 -1.80
CA ASP A 79 10.14 15.18 -2.35
C ASP A 79 9.40 16.12 -1.38
N SER A 80 9.38 15.79 -0.08
CA SER A 80 8.83 16.68 0.95
C SER A 80 9.61 18.00 1.09
N GLU A 81 10.95 17.98 1.02
CA GLU A 81 11.77 19.21 1.05
C GLU A 81 11.51 20.10 -0.18
N VAL A 82 11.27 19.51 -1.36
CA VAL A 82 10.91 20.27 -2.57
C VAL A 82 9.53 20.90 -2.40
N GLU A 83 8.57 20.19 -1.82
CA GLU A 83 7.24 20.73 -1.49
C GLU A 83 7.33 21.88 -0.48
N GLU A 84 8.14 21.76 0.58
CA GLU A 84 8.35 22.83 1.55
C GLU A 84 8.91 24.10 0.89
N VAL A 85 9.90 23.95 0.00
CA VAL A 85 10.44 25.12 -0.74
C VAL A 85 9.38 25.71 -1.67
N ARG A 86 8.54 24.89 -2.29
CA ARG A 86 7.41 25.37 -3.13
C ARG A 86 6.39 26.14 -2.30
N ASP A 87 6.03 25.65 -1.12
CA ASP A 87 5.05 26.30 -0.25
C ASP A 87 5.59 27.63 0.31
N SER A 88 6.91 27.80 0.35
CA SER A 88 7.56 29.08 0.67
C SER A 88 7.55 30.10 -0.47
N PHE A 89 7.05 29.75 -1.66
CA PHE A 89 6.98 30.67 -2.80
C PHE A 89 5.94 31.77 -2.57
N THR A 90 6.27 32.99 -3.00
CA THR A 90 5.29 34.09 -3.10
C THR A 90 4.32 33.85 -4.26
N GLU A 91 3.22 34.59 -4.30
CA GLU A 91 2.25 34.49 -5.40
C GLU A 91 2.88 34.81 -6.77
N GLU A 92 3.80 35.78 -6.82
CA GLU A 92 4.57 36.11 -8.02
C GLU A 92 5.51 34.96 -8.43
N GLU A 93 6.17 34.33 -7.46
CA GLU A 93 7.03 33.16 -7.71
C GLU A 93 6.21 31.96 -8.22
N LEU A 94 5.03 31.73 -7.66
CA LEU A 94 4.12 30.66 -8.10
C LEU A 94 3.63 30.88 -9.53
N GLU A 95 3.24 32.10 -9.91
CA GLU A 95 2.82 32.40 -11.29
C GLU A 95 3.95 32.21 -12.31
N VAL A 96 5.20 32.48 -11.89
CA VAL A 96 6.37 32.36 -12.76
C VAL A 96 6.86 30.92 -12.86
N TYR A 97 6.87 30.16 -11.77
CA TYR A 97 7.57 28.87 -11.66
C TYR A 97 6.66 27.65 -11.49
N CYS A 98 5.34 27.83 -11.36
CA CYS A 98 4.36 26.76 -11.38
C CYS A 98 3.47 26.84 -12.63
N ASP A 99 3.13 25.66 -13.16
CA ASP A 99 2.25 25.50 -14.31
C ASP A 99 0.79 25.37 -13.84
N SER A 100 0.02 26.45 -14.00
CA SER A 100 -1.40 26.48 -13.62
C SER A 100 -2.27 25.52 -14.42
N GLU A 101 -1.84 25.10 -15.61
CA GLU A 101 -2.57 24.13 -16.44
C GLU A 101 -2.29 22.67 -16.01
N LYS A 102 -1.28 22.45 -15.16
CA LYS A 102 -0.88 21.12 -14.66
C LYS A 102 -0.88 21.06 -13.13
N GLU A 103 -2.00 21.40 -12.51
CA GLU A 103 -2.19 21.32 -11.05
C GLU A 103 -1.07 22.05 -10.26
N ASN A 104 -0.59 23.19 -10.78
CA ASN A 104 0.52 23.96 -10.21
C ASN A 104 1.83 23.16 -10.10
N ALA A 105 2.10 22.24 -11.03
CA ALA A 105 3.36 21.51 -11.09
C ALA A 105 4.55 22.47 -11.33
N LEU A 106 5.69 22.18 -10.71
CA LEU A 106 6.91 22.98 -10.84
C LEU A 106 7.47 22.93 -12.28
N ASP A 107 7.71 24.09 -12.90
CA ASP A 107 8.41 24.20 -14.17
C ASP A 107 9.92 24.00 -13.96
N LYS A 108 10.33 22.72 -13.94
CA LYS A 108 11.73 22.33 -13.77
C LYS A 108 12.68 23.01 -14.76
N LYS A 109 12.25 23.32 -15.99
CA LYS A 109 13.11 23.95 -17.00
C LYS A 109 13.38 25.41 -16.67
N LYS A 110 12.35 26.14 -16.25
CA LYS A 110 12.48 27.55 -15.89
C LYS A 110 13.23 27.71 -14.57
N ILE A 111 12.90 26.90 -13.57
CA ILE A 111 13.60 26.87 -12.27
C ILE A 111 15.11 26.58 -12.46
N THR A 112 15.46 25.59 -13.29
CA THR A 112 16.88 25.29 -13.57
C THR A 112 17.59 26.36 -14.41
N ALA A 113 16.88 27.11 -15.24
CA ALA A 113 17.44 28.24 -15.98
C ALA A 113 17.74 29.43 -15.05
N ASP A 114 16.78 29.75 -14.17
CA ASP A 114 16.79 30.93 -13.31
C ASP A 114 17.63 30.74 -12.02
N ALA A 115 17.89 29.50 -11.62
CA ALA A 115 18.86 29.17 -10.58
C ALA A 115 20.32 29.51 -10.97
N LYS A 116 20.61 29.74 -12.26
CA LYS A 116 21.97 29.98 -12.76
C LYS A 116 22.53 31.32 -12.27
N PRO A 117 23.87 31.44 -12.09
CA PRO A 117 24.48 32.67 -11.60
C PRO A 117 24.16 33.92 -12.43
N LYS A 118 23.99 33.77 -13.75
CA LYS A 118 23.76 34.87 -14.70
C LYS A 118 22.29 35.30 -14.86
N ALA A 119 21.35 34.58 -14.26
CA ALA A 119 19.94 34.93 -14.33
C ALA A 119 19.67 36.18 -13.46
N ASP A 120 18.87 37.09 -13.99
CA ASP A 120 18.44 38.32 -13.33
C ASP A 120 17.16 38.04 -12.54
N VAL A 121 17.35 37.58 -11.31
CA VAL A 121 16.31 37.14 -10.38
C VAL A 121 16.69 37.64 -9.00
N GLU A 122 15.70 38.02 -8.21
CA GLU A 122 15.91 38.47 -6.83
C GLU A 122 16.73 37.45 -6.02
N ALA A 123 17.57 37.94 -5.13
CA ALA A 123 18.51 37.11 -4.38
C ALA A 123 17.81 36.03 -3.54
N GLU A 124 16.66 36.34 -2.95
CA GLU A 124 15.87 35.41 -2.14
C GLU A 124 15.26 34.30 -2.99
N THR A 125 14.53 34.64 -4.04
CA THR A 125 13.98 33.69 -5.03
C THR A 125 15.08 32.80 -5.60
N LYS A 126 16.21 33.39 -5.99
CA LYS A 126 17.35 32.65 -6.54
C LYS A 126 17.95 31.65 -5.55
N ALA A 127 17.90 31.92 -4.25
CA ALA A 127 18.34 30.98 -3.23
C ALA A 127 17.38 29.77 -3.16
N LYS A 128 16.06 30.00 -3.16
CA LYS A 128 15.05 28.93 -3.19
C LYS A 128 15.17 28.06 -4.44
N LEU A 129 15.33 28.69 -5.61
CA LEU A 129 15.51 27.96 -6.88
C LEU A 129 16.79 27.10 -6.87
N LYS A 130 17.90 27.63 -6.33
CA LYS A 130 19.14 26.85 -6.20
C LYS A 130 18.98 25.66 -5.26
N GLN A 131 18.25 25.82 -4.17
CA GLN A 131 17.94 24.72 -3.25
C GLN A 131 17.14 23.63 -3.97
N MET A 132 16.06 23.98 -4.68
CA MET A 132 15.28 23.01 -5.47
C MET A 132 16.13 22.27 -6.51
N VAL A 133 17.01 22.99 -7.23
CA VAL A 133 17.90 22.37 -8.22
C VAL A 133 18.89 21.40 -7.56
N ALA A 134 19.48 21.78 -6.42
CA ALA A 134 20.37 20.90 -5.67
C ALA A 134 19.66 19.63 -5.19
N LEU A 135 18.41 19.77 -4.71
CA LEU A 135 17.56 18.66 -4.31
C LEU A 135 17.25 17.72 -5.48
N TRP A 136 16.89 18.24 -6.66
CA TRP A 136 16.67 17.40 -7.85
C TRP A 136 17.93 16.71 -8.35
N ASP A 137 19.10 17.37 -8.26
CA ASP A 137 20.39 16.76 -8.60
C ASP A 137 20.73 15.62 -7.63
N GLU A 138 20.49 15.82 -6.34
CA GLU A 138 20.62 14.77 -5.33
C GLU A 138 19.65 13.62 -5.61
N GLN A 139 18.36 13.90 -5.79
CA GLN A 139 17.34 12.91 -6.11
C GLN A 139 17.70 12.07 -7.34
N THR A 140 18.23 12.72 -8.39
CA THR A 140 18.68 12.05 -9.61
C THR A 140 19.87 11.12 -9.35
N LYS A 141 20.84 11.55 -8.53
CA LYS A 141 22.00 10.72 -8.15
C LYS A 141 21.57 9.55 -7.27
N THR A 142 20.75 9.79 -6.25
CA THR A 142 20.21 8.78 -5.35
C THR A 142 19.41 7.73 -6.11
N ASN A 143 18.53 8.15 -7.03
CA ASN A 143 17.79 7.20 -7.89
C ASN A 143 18.68 6.37 -8.81
N LYS A 144 19.79 6.94 -9.33
CA LYS A 144 20.78 6.17 -10.09
C LYS A 144 21.48 5.15 -9.20
N GLN A 145 21.84 5.54 -7.97
CA GLN A 145 22.47 4.67 -7.00
C GLN A 145 21.54 3.49 -6.62
N ILE A 146 20.27 3.75 -6.30
CA ILE A 146 19.26 2.71 -6.03
C ILE A 146 19.18 1.70 -7.19
N LYS A 147 19.18 2.16 -8.44
CA LYS A 147 19.14 1.26 -9.60
C LYS A 147 20.40 0.40 -9.71
N ALA A 148 21.57 0.99 -9.47
CA ALA A 148 22.84 0.27 -9.49
C ALA A 148 22.91 -0.77 -8.35
N ASP A 149 22.55 -0.38 -7.13
CA ASP A 149 22.57 -1.26 -5.96
C ASP A 149 21.57 -2.41 -6.07
N ARG A 150 20.38 -2.15 -6.63
CA ARG A 150 19.42 -3.23 -6.92
C ARG A 150 19.95 -4.21 -7.96
N LEU A 151 20.68 -3.75 -8.97
CA LEU A 151 21.29 -4.62 -9.97
C LEU A 151 22.40 -5.46 -9.33
N ALA A 152 23.29 -4.82 -8.57
CA ALA A 152 24.36 -5.49 -7.85
C ALA A 152 23.82 -6.52 -6.84
N LEU A 153 22.77 -6.17 -6.10
CA LEU A 153 22.10 -7.09 -5.17
C LEU A 153 21.53 -8.31 -5.90
N LYS A 154 20.88 -8.11 -7.06
CA LYS A 154 20.39 -9.22 -7.89
C LYS A 154 21.53 -10.14 -8.33
N GLU A 155 22.64 -9.58 -8.79
CA GLU A 155 23.81 -10.37 -9.22
C GLU A 155 24.43 -11.15 -8.06
N LYS A 156 24.61 -10.52 -6.89
CA LYS A 156 25.01 -11.21 -5.65
C LYS A 156 24.05 -12.34 -5.27
N THR A 157 22.74 -12.11 -5.45
CA THR A 157 21.70 -13.10 -5.14
C THR A 157 21.81 -14.33 -6.05
N ILE A 158 22.01 -14.11 -7.35
CA ILE A 158 22.22 -15.20 -8.32
C ILE A 158 23.44 -16.03 -7.92
N GLN A 159 24.58 -15.36 -7.71
CA GLN A 159 25.81 -16.04 -7.32
C GLN A 159 25.64 -16.79 -6.00
N ALA A 160 24.92 -16.23 -5.03
CA ALA A 160 24.66 -16.88 -3.76
C ALA A 160 23.82 -18.15 -3.91
N ILE A 161 22.81 -18.15 -4.79
CA ILE A 161 21.98 -19.33 -5.07
C ILE A 161 22.80 -20.44 -5.73
N GLU A 162 23.59 -20.09 -6.74
CA GLU A 162 24.43 -21.05 -7.50
C GLU A 162 25.49 -21.72 -6.63
N HIS A 163 25.90 -21.08 -5.53
CA HIS A 163 26.97 -21.54 -4.63
C HIS A 163 26.49 -21.88 -3.21
N LEU A 164 25.18 -22.11 -3.00
CA LEU A 164 24.69 -22.57 -1.69
C LEU A 164 25.34 -23.89 -1.30
N THR A 165 25.70 -24.03 -0.02
CA THR A 165 26.14 -25.33 0.52
C THR A 165 24.92 -26.22 0.84
N ASP A 166 25.14 -27.52 1.05
CA ASP A 166 24.05 -28.44 1.40
C ASP A 166 23.38 -28.08 2.74
N GLU A 167 24.17 -27.58 3.70
CA GLU A 167 23.67 -27.09 4.98
C GLU A 167 22.79 -25.85 4.80
N GLU A 168 23.22 -24.91 3.95
CA GLU A 168 22.43 -23.71 3.63
C GLU A 168 21.17 -24.05 2.86
N ILE A 169 21.22 -25.03 1.93
CA ILE A 169 20.04 -25.54 1.23
C ILE A 169 19.00 -26.04 2.23
N ALA A 170 19.41 -26.85 3.21
CA ALA A 170 18.50 -27.35 4.22
C ALA A 170 17.86 -26.21 5.04
N ASP A 171 18.62 -25.20 5.43
CA ASP A 171 18.09 -24.02 6.14
C ASP A 171 17.11 -23.22 5.27
N PHE A 172 17.46 -22.96 4.01
CA PHE A 172 16.59 -22.22 3.09
C PHE A 172 15.29 -22.97 2.79
N LEU A 173 15.34 -24.28 2.57
CA LEU A 173 14.14 -25.10 2.38
C LEU A 173 13.28 -25.13 3.65
N HIS A 174 13.89 -25.22 4.83
CA HIS A 174 13.16 -25.13 6.09
C HIS A 174 12.45 -23.77 6.23
N ARG A 175 13.13 -22.67 5.91
CA ARG A 175 12.54 -21.32 5.92
C ARG A 175 11.44 -21.16 4.88
N LYS A 176 11.60 -21.74 3.69
CA LYS A 176 10.60 -21.65 2.61
C LYS A 176 9.36 -22.48 2.92
N TRP A 177 9.53 -23.70 3.44
CA TRP A 177 8.45 -24.67 3.55
C TRP A 177 7.84 -24.75 4.95
N ILE A 178 8.69 -24.88 5.98
CA ILE A 178 8.24 -25.22 7.34
C ILE A 178 7.76 -23.96 8.06
N VAL A 179 8.52 -22.87 7.99
CA VAL A 179 8.20 -21.62 8.71
C VAL A 179 6.82 -21.08 8.33
N PRO A 180 6.43 -20.95 7.03
CA PRO A 180 5.11 -20.42 6.67
C PRO A 180 3.96 -21.33 7.07
N VAL A 181 4.18 -22.66 7.06
CA VAL A 181 3.18 -23.63 7.53
C VAL A 181 2.98 -23.49 9.04
N CYS A 182 4.05 -23.43 9.83
CA CYS A 182 3.97 -23.20 11.27
C CYS A 182 3.29 -21.86 11.61
N GLN A 183 3.66 -20.79 10.91
CA GLN A 183 3.03 -19.48 11.08
C GLN A 183 1.55 -19.50 10.72
N GLY A 184 1.18 -20.18 9.62
CA GLY A 184 -0.21 -20.34 9.23
C GLY A 184 -1.03 -21.13 10.26
N ILE A 185 -0.46 -22.20 10.82
CA ILE A 185 -1.12 -23.00 11.86
C ILE A 185 -1.33 -22.14 13.10
N ASN A 186 -0.30 -21.44 13.55
CA ASN A 186 -0.37 -20.56 14.70
C ASN A 186 -1.38 -19.42 14.49
N GLY A 187 -1.41 -18.84 13.29
CA GLY A 187 -2.34 -17.77 12.93
C GLY A 187 -3.80 -18.23 12.79
N SER A 188 -4.06 -19.53 12.60
CA SER A 188 -5.42 -20.05 12.41
C SER A 188 -6.32 -19.81 13.62
N LEU A 189 -5.79 -20.03 14.84
CA LEU A 189 -6.52 -19.78 16.07
C LEU A 189 -6.79 -18.28 16.26
N THR A 190 -5.78 -17.45 16.01
CA THR A 190 -5.91 -15.99 16.07
C THR A 190 -6.98 -15.48 15.11
N ALA A 191 -7.05 -16.02 13.89
CA ALA A 191 -8.07 -15.65 12.91
C ALA A 191 -9.48 -16.01 13.40
N VAL A 192 -9.68 -17.20 13.96
CA VAL A 192 -10.98 -17.61 14.52
C VAL A 192 -11.39 -16.70 15.69
N LEU A 193 -10.47 -16.40 16.59
CA LEU A 193 -10.74 -15.51 17.73
C LEU A 193 -11.08 -14.10 17.28
N SER A 194 -10.33 -13.54 16.32
CA SER A 194 -10.59 -12.21 15.77
C SER A 194 -11.94 -12.16 15.03
N ALA A 195 -12.33 -13.22 14.32
CA ALA A 195 -13.63 -13.31 13.68
C ALA A 195 -14.77 -13.35 14.71
N LEU A 196 -14.58 -14.10 15.80
CA LEU A 196 -15.54 -14.15 16.90
C LEU A 196 -15.66 -12.79 17.61
N GLU A 197 -14.54 -12.13 17.89
CA GLU A 197 -14.50 -10.79 18.47
C GLU A 197 -15.25 -9.79 17.59
N THR A 198 -14.96 -9.79 16.29
CA THR A 198 -15.64 -8.93 15.31
C THR A 198 -17.14 -9.22 15.28
N ALA A 199 -17.56 -10.49 15.29
CA ALA A 199 -18.96 -10.87 15.32
C ALA A 199 -19.65 -10.45 16.63
N ALA A 200 -18.97 -10.59 17.77
CA ALA A 200 -19.47 -10.19 19.07
C ALA A 200 -19.62 -8.66 19.18
N LEU A 201 -18.66 -7.90 18.65
CA LEU A 201 -18.75 -6.44 18.54
C LEU A 201 -19.88 -6.01 17.63
N ALA A 202 -20.03 -6.64 16.46
CA ALA A 202 -21.13 -6.37 15.54
C ALA A 202 -22.49 -6.68 16.18
N LEU A 203 -22.59 -7.76 16.96
CA LEU A 203 -23.79 -8.10 17.72
C LEU A 203 -24.06 -7.05 18.81
N SER A 204 -23.05 -6.69 19.59
CA SER A 204 -23.15 -5.66 20.62
C SER A 204 -23.60 -4.33 20.03
N GLN A 205 -23.09 -3.94 18.87
CA GLN A 205 -23.51 -2.72 18.17
C GLN A 205 -24.96 -2.83 17.67
N LYS A 206 -25.35 -3.97 17.10
CA LYS A 206 -26.71 -4.21 16.61
C LYS A 206 -27.76 -4.12 17.72
N TYR A 207 -27.43 -4.57 18.92
CA TYR A 207 -28.31 -4.54 20.08
C TYR A 207 -27.98 -3.40 21.07
N ALA A 208 -27.11 -2.46 20.68
CA ALA A 208 -26.76 -1.30 21.50
C ALA A 208 -27.94 -0.32 21.62
N VAL A 209 -28.80 -0.24 20.59
CA VAL A 209 -30.10 0.41 20.69
C VAL A 209 -31.05 -0.58 21.34
N SER A 210 -31.36 -0.36 22.62
CA SER A 210 -32.20 -1.28 23.38
C SER A 210 -33.65 -1.23 22.87
N TYR A 211 -34.38 -2.34 23.01
CA TYR A 211 -35.82 -2.38 22.70
C TYR A 211 -36.60 -1.27 23.43
N GLN A 212 -36.16 -0.93 24.65
CA GLN A 212 -36.71 0.16 25.44
C GLN A 212 -36.48 1.53 24.79
N GLN A 213 -35.31 1.79 24.20
CA GLN A 213 -35.05 3.03 23.47
C GLN A 213 -35.90 3.13 22.19
N ILE A 214 -36.11 2.01 21.49
CA ILE A 214 -37.01 1.97 20.33
C ILE A 214 -38.46 2.26 20.77
N ASP A 215 -38.92 1.65 21.87
CA ASP A 215 -40.25 1.91 22.42
C ASP A 215 -40.40 3.37 22.89
N ASP A 216 -39.36 3.94 23.52
CA ASP A 216 -39.33 5.34 23.96
C ASP A 216 -39.36 6.30 22.75
N GLU A 217 -38.60 6.03 21.69
CA GLU A 217 -38.63 6.81 20.44
C GLU A 217 -39.99 6.72 19.73
N VAL A 218 -40.62 5.54 19.72
CA VAL A 218 -41.98 5.34 19.18
C VAL A 218 -43.01 6.11 20.01
N ALA A 219 -42.91 6.04 21.34
CA ALA A 219 -43.80 6.77 22.23
C ALA A 219 -43.66 8.29 22.03
N GLN A 220 -42.43 8.80 21.93
CA GLN A 220 -42.17 10.21 21.68
C GLN A 220 -42.70 10.66 20.31
N ALA A 221 -42.43 9.90 19.24
CA ALA A 221 -42.93 10.20 17.91
C ALA A 221 -44.46 10.19 17.84
N ASN A 222 -45.12 9.28 18.56
CA ASN A 222 -46.57 9.23 18.67
C ASN A 222 -47.14 10.42 19.45
N GLU A 223 -46.47 10.88 20.50
CA GLU A 223 -46.85 12.08 21.24
C GLU A 223 -46.74 13.32 20.34
N GLU A 224 -45.61 13.49 19.64
CA GLU A 224 -45.40 14.58 18.68
C GLU A 224 -46.46 14.54 17.56
N PHE A 225 -46.77 13.37 17.01
CA PHE A 225 -47.83 13.19 16.02
C PHE A 225 -49.20 13.58 16.59
N SER A 226 -49.52 13.16 17.81
CA SER A 226 -50.77 13.55 18.48
C SER A 226 -50.86 15.07 18.70
N GLN A 227 -49.74 15.72 19.04
CA GLN A 227 -49.69 17.17 19.18
C GLN A 227 -49.93 17.86 17.82
N LEU A 228 -49.32 17.38 16.74
CA LEU A 228 -49.55 17.91 15.39
C LEU A 228 -51.00 17.72 14.94
N VAL A 229 -51.63 16.57 15.22
CA VAL A 229 -53.06 16.33 14.95
C VAL A 229 -53.95 17.27 15.75
N SER A 230 -53.62 17.56 17.01
CA SER A 230 -54.39 18.51 17.82
C SER A 230 -54.32 19.96 17.34
N GLN A 231 -53.26 20.30 16.59
CA GLN A 231 -53.06 21.63 16.01
C GLN A 231 -53.67 21.78 14.62
N LEU A 232 -54.09 20.68 13.98
CA LEU A 232 -54.76 20.69 12.68
C LEU A 232 -56.18 21.27 12.81
N THR A 233 -56.45 22.34 12.07
CA THR A 233 -57.79 22.91 11.94
C THR A 233 -58.30 22.70 10.52
N GLY A 234 -59.45 22.04 10.36
CA GLY A 234 -59.97 21.59 9.06
C GLY A 234 -61.26 20.79 9.19
N ASP A 235 -61.54 19.92 8.20
CA ASP A 235 -62.75 19.10 8.17
C ASP A 235 -62.90 18.23 9.44
N ALA A 236 -64.02 18.41 10.15
CA ALA A 236 -64.23 17.82 11.46
C ALA A 236 -64.34 16.29 11.44
N PHE A 237 -64.69 15.70 10.29
CA PHE A 237 -64.79 14.24 10.16
C PHE A 237 -63.41 13.61 9.99
N ALA A 238 -62.53 14.24 9.20
CA ALA A 238 -61.14 13.81 9.04
C ALA A 238 -60.33 13.90 10.35
N ILE A 239 -60.47 15.00 11.10
CA ILE A 239 -59.76 15.18 12.39
C ILE A 239 -60.21 14.11 13.40
N LYS A 240 -61.52 13.82 13.50
CA LYS A 240 -62.02 12.75 14.36
C LYS A 240 -61.53 11.36 13.96
N GLY A 241 -61.34 11.11 12.66
CA GLY A 241 -60.76 9.86 12.16
C GLY A 241 -59.31 9.69 12.60
N LEU A 242 -58.50 10.75 12.52
CA LEU A 242 -57.11 10.76 12.96
C LEU A 242 -56.98 10.59 14.49
N GLU A 243 -57.83 11.26 15.28
CA GLU A 243 -57.89 11.10 16.73
C GLU A 243 -58.27 9.68 17.16
N ALA A 244 -59.14 9.00 16.40
CA ALA A 244 -59.52 7.62 16.68
C ALA A 244 -58.38 6.63 16.39
N LEU A 245 -57.55 6.91 15.39
CA LEU A 245 -56.37 6.12 15.02
C LEU A 245 -55.27 6.20 16.08
N ILE A 246 -55.06 7.39 16.64
CA ILE A 246 -54.11 7.62 17.76
C ILE A 246 -54.51 6.83 19.02
N LYS A 247 -55.80 6.62 19.27
CA LYS A 247 -56.30 5.89 20.46
C LYS A 247 -56.24 4.36 20.35
N GLN A 248 -55.91 3.80 19.18
CA GLN A 248 -55.91 2.36 18.93
C GLN A 248 -54.52 1.71 18.91
N GLN A 249 -53.44 2.51 18.98
CA GLN A 249 -52.07 2.04 19.21
C GLN A 249 -51.73 2.07 20.70
#